data_AF-A0A1M2VHE8-F1
#
_entry.id   AF-A0A1M2VHE8-F1
#
_cell.length_a   1.000
_cell.length_b   1.000
_cell.length_c   1.000
_cell.angle_alpha   90.00
_cell.angle_beta   90.00
_cell.angle_gamma   90.00
#
_symmetry.space_group_name_H-M   'P 1'
#
loop_
_entity.id
_entity.type
_entity.pdbx_description
1 polymer ?
#
loop_
_entity_poly.entity_id
_entity_poly.type
_entity_poly.pdbx_seq_one_letter_code
_entity_poly.pdbx_strand_id
1 'polypeptide(L)'
;MEDGSIVLISKGRGFKVYKGILAAQSPVFRDMFASSSPETEAIDNCPVVHVSDSAEDLRHFLGAITPITQPMYVPTNCGFEEGTLAYYRSTTVRLHRAEGDPKIPAATIFAIARLAHKYQADELQRQALSCIQEYYAICYDVWENKGQQGNVPFETSDMPRYAIEAVAIARLTNTPSILPLAFYDCCRLGGKVLEGWRHEDGSISRLADEDLERCLDGTRELACHAAKATTLSFSPEPVCQSYCNSQTRIRLLLLELLSLSRWLHAPLHACTDLFAELAHARSVCAHCQKTLEGRVKEQRRMIWPRLPSIFHLEADISNWGSG
;
A
#
# COMPACT_ATOMS: atom_id res chain seq x y z
N MET A 1 -26.30 -24.65 17.05
CA MET A 1 -25.07 -23.85 17.17
C MET A 1 -24.11 -24.68 17.99
N GLU A 2 -23.33 -25.52 17.33
CA GLU A 2 -22.21 -26.28 17.92
C GLU A 2 -20.93 -25.45 17.75
N ASP A 3 -20.96 -24.22 18.24
CA ASP A 3 -19.95 -23.21 17.92
C ASP A 3 -18.77 -23.36 18.89
N GLY A 4 -18.15 -24.55 18.87
CA GLY A 4 -16.99 -24.88 19.69
C GLY A 4 -15.76 -24.05 19.33
N SER A 5 -14.83 -23.96 20.28
CA SER A 5 -13.48 -23.47 19.99
C SER A 5 -12.69 -24.53 19.23
N ILE A 6 -11.82 -24.10 18.33
CA ILE A 6 -10.85 -24.94 17.61
C ILE A 6 -9.45 -24.37 17.82
N VAL A 7 -8.42 -25.23 17.82
CA VAL A 7 -7.02 -24.82 17.91
C VAL A 7 -6.35 -25.01 16.55
N LEU A 8 -5.92 -23.91 15.93
CA LEU A 8 -5.09 -23.96 14.73
C LEU A 8 -3.62 -24.01 15.13
N ILE A 9 -2.87 -24.99 14.63
CA ILE A 9 -1.42 -25.10 14.88
C ILE A 9 -0.63 -24.73 13.62
N SER A 10 0.29 -23.80 13.77
CA SER A 10 1.27 -23.40 12.76
C SER A 10 2.66 -23.34 13.39
N LYS A 11 3.63 -24.07 12.81
CA LYS A 11 5.06 -24.06 13.19
C LYS A 11 5.30 -24.08 14.72
N GLY A 12 4.54 -24.91 15.46
CA GLY A 12 4.66 -25.06 16.92
C GLY A 12 3.92 -24.00 17.76
N ARG A 13 3.18 -23.07 17.15
CA ARG A 13 2.28 -22.13 17.85
C ARG A 13 0.82 -22.52 17.64
N GLY A 14 0.04 -22.52 18.71
CA GLY A 14 -1.40 -22.79 18.70
C GLY A 14 -2.23 -21.52 18.84
N PHE A 15 -3.32 -21.43 18.07
CA PHE A 15 -4.27 -20.32 18.09
C PHE A 15 -5.66 -20.86 18.39
N LYS A 16 -6.20 -20.53 19.57
CA LYS A 16 -7.58 -20.90 19.93
C LYS A 16 -8.55 -19.87 19.38
N VAL A 17 -9.49 -20.33 18.55
CA VAL A 17 -10.43 -19.47 17.82
C VAL A 17 -11.82 -20.10 17.76
N TYR A 18 -12.85 -19.30 17.51
CA TYR A 18 -14.22 -19.79 17.39
C TYR A 18 -14.48 -20.37 16.00
N LYS A 19 -14.80 -21.67 15.93
CA LYS A 19 -15.06 -22.40 14.68
C LYS A 19 -16.12 -21.71 13.81
N GLY A 20 -17.22 -21.30 14.43
CA GLY A 20 -18.35 -20.66 13.73
C GLY A 20 -17.97 -19.35 13.03
N ILE A 21 -17.13 -18.52 13.65
CA ILE A 21 -16.71 -17.23 13.08
C ILE A 21 -15.84 -17.44 11.85
N LEU A 22 -14.85 -18.33 11.94
CA LEU A 22 -13.99 -18.65 10.80
C LEU A 22 -14.77 -19.31 9.66
N ALA A 23 -15.63 -20.28 9.95
CA ALA A 23 -16.43 -20.96 8.95
C ALA A 23 -17.46 -20.04 8.26
N ALA A 24 -17.94 -19.01 8.96
CA ALA A 24 -18.85 -18.02 8.40
C ALA A 24 -18.14 -17.07 7.41
N GLN A 25 -16.87 -16.75 7.66
CA GLN A 25 -16.10 -15.78 6.88
C GLN A 25 -15.15 -16.41 5.86
N SER A 26 -14.90 -17.72 5.95
CA SER A 26 -14.02 -18.45 5.05
C SER A 26 -14.64 -19.81 4.68
N PRO A 27 -15.01 -20.01 3.41
CA PRO A 27 -15.53 -21.29 2.93
C PRO A 27 -14.45 -22.38 3.04
N VAL A 28 -13.17 -22.05 2.83
CA VAL A 28 -12.06 -23.00 2.98
C VAL A 28 -12.00 -23.55 4.40
N PHE A 29 -12.09 -22.69 5.42
CA PHE A 29 -12.13 -23.16 6.81
C PHE A 29 -13.42 -23.93 7.12
N ARG A 30 -14.57 -23.51 6.59
CA ARG A 30 -15.83 -24.26 6.74
C ARG A 30 -15.70 -25.70 6.24
N ASP A 31 -15.16 -25.88 5.04
CA ASP A 31 -15.00 -27.19 4.41
C ASP A 31 -13.92 -28.01 5.13
N MET A 32 -12.82 -27.36 5.52
CA MET A 32 -11.76 -27.96 6.34
C MET A 32 -12.32 -28.53 7.65
N PHE A 33 -13.19 -27.80 8.36
CA PHE A 33 -13.78 -28.25 9.61
C PHE A 33 -14.94 -29.23 9.45
N ALA A 34 -15.53 -29.34 8.26
CA ALA A 34 -16.53 -30.34 7.95
C ALA A 34 -15.90 -31.69 7.58
N SER A 35 -14.70 -31.66 6.99
CA SER A 35 -13.93 -32.85 6.60
C SER A 35 -13.07 -33.44 7.72
N SER A 36 -12.82 -32.70 8.82
CA SER A 36 -12.03 -33.18 9.95
C SER A 36 -12.74 -34.33 10.69
N SER A 37 -12.07 -35.48 10.81
CA SER A 37 -12.58 -36.65 11.53
C SER A 37 -12.44 -36.50 13.05
N PRO A 38 -13.36 -37.06 13.87
CA PRO A 38 -13.39 -36.90 15.33
C PRO A 38 -12.20 -37.51 16.10
N GLU A 39 -11.31 -38.25 15.43
CA GLU A 39 -10.08 -38.81 16.01
C GLU A 39 -8.90 -37.82 16.07
N THR A 40 -9.11 -36.56 15.68
CA THR A 40 -8.09 -35.52 15.76
C THR A 40 -7.57 -35.30 17.18
N GLU A 41 -6.27 -35.05 17.27
CA GLU A 41 -5.62 -34.53 18.48
C GLU A 41 -6.44 -33.38 19.08
N ALA A 42 -6.58 -33.38 20.40
CA ALA A 42 -7.32 -32.37 21.13
C ALA A 42 -6.39 -31.67 22.13
N ILE A 43 -6.39 -30.35 22.11
CA ILE A 43 -5.71 -29.49 23.08
C ILE A 43 -6.80 -28.70 23.81
N ASP A 44 -6.79 -28.72 25.14
CA ASP A 44 -7.82 -28.08 25.98
C ASP A 44 -9.26 -28.46 25.61
N ASN A 45 -9.49 -29.75 25.30
CA ASN A 45 -10.77 -30.29 24.81
C ASN A 45 -11.29 -29.63 23.51
N CYS A 46 -10.40 -28.98 22.76
CA CYS A 46 -10.72 -28.37 21.47
C CYS A 46 -10.06 -29.18 20.35
N PRO A 47 -10.76 -29.45 19.23
CA PRO A 47 -10.15 -30.10 18.07
C PRO A 47 -8.97 -29.29 17.54
N VAL A 48 -7.93 -29.99 17.10
CA VAL A 48 -6.72 -29.39 16.54
C VAL A 48 -6.71 -29.54 15.02
N VAL A 49 -6.34 -28.46 14.34
CA VAL A 49 -6.09 -28.46 12.89
C VAL A 49 -4.74 -27.83 12.60
N HIS A 50 -3.88 -28.54 11.87
CA HIS A 50 -2.60 -28.03 11.43
C HIS A 50 -2.74 -27.24 10.13
N VAL A 51 -2.12 -26.07 10.07
CA VAL A 51 -2.08 -25.22 8.88
C VAL A 51 -0.64 -24.94 8.46
N SER A 52 -0.42 -24.74 7.17
CA SER A 52 0.93 -24.55 6.59
C SER A 52 1.45 -23.12 6.65
N ASP A 53 0.61 -22.15 6.99
CA ASP A 53 0.98 -20.73 7.02
C ASP A 53 1.98 -20.43 8.14
N SER A 54 2.64 -19.28 8.08
CA SER A 54 3.44 -18.79 9.21
C SER A 54 2.54 -18.41 10.39
N ALA A 55 3.07 -18.57 11.60
CA ALA A 55 2.32 -18.20 12.79
C ALA A 55 2.12 -16.68 12.88
N GLU A 56 3.08 -15.93 12.34
CA GLU A 56 3.05 -14.47 12.21
C GLU A 56 1.91 -14.01 11.30
N ASP A 57 1.80 -14.53 10.07
CA ASP A 57 0.73 -14.17 9.16
C ASP A 57 -0.63 -14.62 9.70
N LEU A 58 -0.70 -15.84 10.25
CA LEU A 58 -1.92 -16.39 10.82
C LEU A 58 -2.41 -15.52 11.98
N ARG A 59 -1.51 -15.01 12.83
CA ARG A 59 -1.88 -14.07 13.90
C ARG A 59 -2.54 -12.80 13.36
N HIS A 60 -1.99 -12.21 12.30
CA HIS A 60 -2.55 -11.01 11.67
C HIS A 60 -3.92 -11.28 11.05
N PHE A 61 -4.05 -12.36 10.28
CA PHE A 61 -5.30 -12.78 9.65
C PHE A 61 -6.39 -13.10 10.68
N LEU A 62 -6.07 -13.90 11.70
CA LEU A 62 -7.01 -14.25 12.76
C LEU A 62 -7.44 -13.01 13.56
N GLY A 63 -6.49 -12.13 13.92
CA GLY A 63 -6.80 -10.89 14.61
C GLY A 63 -7.72 -9.96 13.81
N ALA A 64 -7.64 -10.01 12.48
CA ALA A 64 -8.53 -9.26 11.62
C ALA A 64 -9.90 -9.94 11.48
N ILE A 65 -9.96 -11.26 11.24
CA ILE A 65 -11.23 -11.98 10.97
C ILE A 65 -12.11 -12.13 12.22
N THR A 66 -11.51 -12.17 13.40
CA THR A 66 -12.29 -12.26 14.64
C THR A 66 -12.82 -10.88 15.03
N PRO A 67 -14.12 -10.76 15.37
CA PRO A 67 -14.67 -9.55 15.95
C PRO A 67 -13.80 -9.06 17.10
N ILE A 68 -13.27 -7.84 17.00
CA ILE A 68 -12.88 -7.10 18.18
C ILE A 68 -14.20 -6.78 18.88
N THR A 69 -14.57 -7.56 19.89
CA THR A 69 -15.61 -7.13 20.82
C THR A 69 -15.06 -5.95 21.60
N GLN A 70 -15.06 -4.75 21.02
CA GLN A 70 -15.08 -3.54 21.83
C GLN A 70 -16.45 -3.52 22.51
N PRO A 71 -16.52 -3.58 23.85
CA PRO A 71 -17.77 -3.37 24.53
C PRO A 71 -18.19 -1.92 24.27
N MET A 72 -19.27 -1.71 23.52
CA MET A 72 -19.89 -0.40 23.45
C MET A 72 -20.57 -0.17 24.80
N TYR A 73 -19.99 0.68 25.64
CA TYR A 73 -20.63 1.12 26.88
C TYR A 73 -21.82 2.00 26.48
N VAL A 74 -23.04 1.48 26.58
CA VAL A 74 -24.26 2.29 26.44
C VAL A 74 -24.42 3.03 27.78
N PRO A 75 -24.32 4.37 27.84
CA PRO A 75 -24.58 5.08 29.07
C PRO A 75 -26.04 4.82 29.48
N THR A 76 -26.24 4.30 30.69
CA THR A 76 -27.55 3.89 31.24
C THR A 76 -28.48 5.07 31.58
N ASN A 77 -28.34 6.23 30.93
CA ASN A 77 -29.07 7.46 31.25
C ASN A 77 -30.21 7.80 30.28
N CYS A 78 -30.77 6.80 29.59
CA CYS A 78 -32.08 6.93 28.96
C CYS A 78 -32.97 5.82 29.49
N GLY A 79 -33.86 6.17 30.43
CA GLY A 79 -34.78 5.27 31.08
C GLY A 79 -35.77 4.66 30.10
N PHE A 80 -35.41 3.50 29.55
CA PHE A 80 -36.34 2.60 28.90
C PHE A 80 -36.27 1.24 29.60
N GLU A 81 -37.46 0.76 29.91
CA GLU A 81 -37.75 -0.52 30.55
C GLU A 81 -37.31 -1.71 29.69
N GLU A 82 -37.21 -2.86 30.35
CA GLU A 82 -36.78 -4.17 29.89
C GLU A 82 -36.94 -4.47 28.39
N GLY A 83 -35.85 -4.92 27.77
CA GLY A 83 -35.89 -5.60 26.48
C GLY A 83 -35.53 -4.72 25.28
N THR A 84 -34.27 -4.31 25.18
CA THR A 84 -33.73 -3.85 23.89
C THR A 84 -32.59 -4.78 23.48
N LEU A 85 -32.88 -5.62 22.48
CA LEU A 85 -31.87 -6.42 21.78
C LEU A 85 -30.69 -5.53 21.40
N ALA A 86 -29.50 -5.85 21.91
CA ALA A 86 -28.27 -5.42 21.29
C ALA A 86 -28.29 -5.93 19.86
N TYR A 87 -28.62 -5.06 18.90
CA TYR A 87 -28.58 -5.39 17.49
C TYR A 87 -27.11 -5.60 17.14
N TYR A 88 -26.65 -6.85 17.16
CA TYR A 88 -25.36 -7.26 16.64
C TYR A 88 -25.35 -6.96 15.14
N ARG A 89 -24.98 -5.72 14.80
CA ARG A 89 -24.65 -5.37 13.43
C ARG A 89 -23.46 -6.22 13.06
N SER A 90 -23.66 -7.05 12.02
CA SER A 90 -22.65 -7.88 11.37
C SER A 90 -21.25 -7.30 11.54
N THR A 91 -20.38 -8.06 12.18
CA THR A 91 -18.99 -7.73 12.46
C THR A 91 -18.21 -7.65 11.17
N THR A 92 -18.38 -6.54 10.45
CA THR A 92 -17.41 -6.09 9.46
C THR A 92 -16.12 -5.84 10.24
N VAL A 93 -15.14 -6.71 10.02
CA VAL A 93 -13.73 -6.36 10.18
C VAL A 93 -13.54 -4.94 9.64
N ARG A 94 -12.80 -4.07 10.32
CA ARG A 94 -12.51 -2.73 9.79
C ARG A 94 -11.01 -2.56 9.71
N LEU A 95 -10.45 -2.86 8.54
CA LEU A 95 -9.16 -2.30 8.15
C LEU A 95 -9.28 -0.80 7.79
N HIS A 96 -10.51 -0.32 7.55
CA HIS A 96 -10.83 1.10 7.44
C HIS A 96 -10.61 1.82 8.78
N ARG A 97 -9.70 2.79 8.77
CA ARG A 97 -9.32 3.62 9.92
C ARG A 97 -9.88 5.03 9.77
N ALA A 98 -10.34 5.62 10.88
CA ALA A 98 -10.73 7.03 10.92
C ALA A 98 -9.48 7.93 10.96
N GLU A 99 -9.65 9.21 10.62
CA GLU A 99 -8.57 10.19 10.75
C GLU A 99 -8.11 10.29 12.21
N GLY A 100 -6.81 10.06 12.46
CA GLY A 100 -6.22 10.03 13.80
C GLY A 100 -6.08 8.65 14.43
N ASP A 101 -6.65 7.60 13.83
CA ASP A 101 -6.40 6.21 14.27
C ASP A 101 -4.93 5.82 14.04
N PRO A 102 -4.38 4.88 14.85
CA PRO A 102 -3.04 4.36 14.63
C PRO A 102 -2.96 3.65 13.26
N LYS A 103 -1.89 3.95 12.53
CA LYS A 103 -1.58 3.29 11.26
C LYS A 103 -1.32 1.81 11.48
N ILE A 104 -1.74 1.00 10.51
CA ILE A 104 -1.52 -0.45 10.52
C ILE A 104 -0.13 -0.73 9.92
N PRO A 105 0.71 -1.60 10.51
CA PRO A 105 1.97 -2.00 9.86
C PRO A 105 1.72 -2.57 8.47
N ALA A 106 2.52 -2.19 7.47
CA ALA A 106 2.34 -2.67 6.10
C ALA A 106 2.42 -4.20 6.00
N ALA A 107 3.32 -4.82 6.78
CA ALA A 107 3.45 -6.27 6.88
C ALA A 107 2.13 -6.95 7.30
N THR A 108 1.37 -6.35 8.22
CA THR A 108 0.05 -6.82 8.64
C THR A 108 -0.95 -6.80 7.48
N ILE A 109 -1.02 -5.69 6.73
CA ILE A 109 -1.95 -5.58 5.59
C ILE A 109 -1.64 -6.62 4.50
N PHE A 110 -0.36 -6.81 4.17
CA PHE A 110 0.01 -7.82 3.17
C PHE A 110 -0.21 -9.25 3.64
N ALA A 111 0.09 -9.55 4.91
CA ALA A 111 -0.23 -10.86 5.50
C ALA A 111 -1.73 -11.18 5.43
N ILE A 112 -2.57 -10.19 5.76
CA ILE A 112 -4.02 -10.31 5.66
C ILE A 112 -4.43 -10.53 4.20
N ALA A 113 -3.90 -9.76 3.24
CA ALA A 113 -4.23 -9.93 1.82
C ALA A 113 -3.87 -11.34 1.29
N ARG A 114 -2.68 -11.87 1.63
CA ARG A 114 -2.25 -13.22 1.23
C ARG A 114 -3.16 -14.29 1.81
N LEU A 115 -3.40 -14.26 3.11
CA LEU A 115 -4.19 -15.28 3.78
C LEU A 115 -5.68 -15.18 3.46
N ALA A 116 -6.22 -13.97 3.31
CA ALA A 116 -7.60 -13.77 2.89
C ALA A 116 -7.83 -14.34 1.48
N HIS A 117 -6.89 -14.18 0.55
CA HIS A 117 -6.95 -14.85 -0.74
C HIS A 117 -6.87 -16.39 -0.59
N LYS A 118 -5.88 -16.90 0.17
CA LYS A 118 -5.70 -18.36 0.38
C LYS A 118 -6.93 -19.03 0.98
N TYR A 119 -7.57 -18.36 1.93
CA TYR A 119 -8.72 -18.88 2.67
C TYR A 119 -10.07 -18.39 2.13
N GLN A 120 -10.09 -17.69 0.99
CA GLN A 120 -11.31 -17.15 0.36
C GLN A 120 -12.15 -16.32 1.34
N ALA A 121 -11.49 -15.49 2.16
CA ALA A 121 -12.13 -14.53 3.05
C ALA A 121 -12.37 -13.22 2.28
N ASP A 122 -13.31 -13.26 1.33
CA ASP A 122 -13.48 -12.24 0.28
C ASP A 122 -13.65 -10.82 0.83
N GLU A 123 -14.46 -10.63 1.88
CA GLU A 123 -14.68 -9.31 2.48
C GLU A 123 -13.40 -8.77 3.13
N LEU A 124 -12.61 -9.64 3.76
CA LEU A 124 -11.34 -9.26 4.37
C LEU A 124 -10.29 -8.93 3.29
N GLN A 125 -10.26 -9.72 2.20
CA GLN A 125 -9.42 -9.46 1.05
C GLN A 125 -9.77 -8.10 0.42
N ARG A 126 -11.07 -7.83 0.20
CA ARG A 126 -11.57 -6.57 -0.35
C ARG A 126 -11.09 -5.37 0.47
N GLN A 127 -11.16 -5.46 1.79
CA GLN A 127 -10.69 -4.39 2.67
C GLN A 127 -9.17 -4.22 2.64
N ALA A 128 -8.41 -5.31 2.66
CA ALA A 128 -6.95 -5.24 2.61
C ALA A 128 -6.48 -4.60 1.29
N LEU A 129 -7.08 -5.00 0.17
CA LEU A 129 -6.82 -4.40 -1.14
C LEU A 129 -7.23 -2.93 -1.19
N SER A 130 -8.36 -2.55 -0.56
CA SER A 130 -8.75 -1.14 -0.45
C SER A 130 -7.69 -0.32 0.27
N CYS A 131 -7.10 -0.81 1.36
CA CYS A 131 -6.01 -0.12 2.05
C CYS A 131 -4.78 0.06 1.15
N ILE A 132 -4.39 -0.99 0.42
CA ILE A 132 -3.24 -0.95 -0.51
C ILE A 132 -3.51 0.05 -1.66
N GLN A 133 -4.72 0.06 -2.21
CA GLN A 133 -5.14 0.95 -3.30
C GLN A 133 -5.26 2.42 -2.88
N GLU A 134 -5.38 2.75 -1.58
CA GLU A 134 -5.28 4.14 -1.12
C GLU A 134 -3.88 4.73 -1.32
N TYR A 135 -2.84 3.89 -1.25
CA TYR A 135 -1.47 4.29 -1.58
C TYR A 135 -1.19 4.15 -3.07
N TYR A 136 -1.45 2.97 -3.64
CA TYR A 136 -1.29 2.69 -5.07
C TYR A 136 -2.51 3.11 -5.88
N ALA A 137 -2.89 4.39 -5.74
CA ALA A 137 -4.10 4.94 -6.34
C ALA A 137 -3.97 5.10 -7.86
N ILE A 138 -5.08 4.89 -8.58
CA ILE A 138 -5.16 5.08 -10.05
C ILE A 138 -5.34 6.56 -10.46
N CYS A 139 -5.82 7.39 -9.54
CA CYS A 139 -6.07 8.81 -9.76
C CYS A 139 -4.91 9.66 -9.22
N TYR A 140 -4.37 10.54 -10.06
CA TYR A 140 -3.25 11.40 -9.72
C TYR A 140 -3.52 12.25 -8.47
N ASP A 141 -4.69 12.89 -8.41
CA ASP A 141 -5.02 13.79 -7.29
C ASP A 141 -5.19 13.02 -5.98
N VAL A 142 -5.69 11.78 -6.02
CA VAL A 142 -5.75 10.92 -4.83
C VAL A 142 -4.34 10.58 -4.35
N TRP A 143 -3.47 10.15 -5.26
CA TRP A 143 -2.08 9.82 -4.92
C TRP A 143 -1.30 11.04 -4.42
N GLU A 144 -1.44 12.20 -5.06
CA GLU A 144 -0.77 13.44 -4.67
C GLU A 144 -1.19 13.92 -3.27
N ASN A 145 -2.48 13.78 -2.92
CA ASN A 145 -2.99 14.21 -1.62
C ASN A 145 -2.81 13.18 -0.51
N LYS A 146 -2.95 11.89 -0.80
CA LYS A 146 -2.86 10.82 0.21
C LYS A 146 -1.52 10.11 0.17
N GLY A 147 -1.23 9.43 -0.94
CA GLY A 147 -0.05 8.56 -1.08
C GLY A 147 1.26 9.31 -0.85
N GLN A 148 1.43 10.45 -1.51
CA GLN A 148 2.63 11.27 -1.39
C GLN A 148 2.82 11.88 0.01
N GLN A 149 1.73 12.21 0.71
CA GLN A 149 1.76 12.73 2.08
C GLN A 149 1.86 11.62 3.14
N GLY A 150 1.82 10.36 2.72
CA GLY A 150 1.71 9.22 3.62
C GLY A 150 0.40 9.22 4.43
N ASN A 151 -0.65 9.90 3.98
CA ASN A 151 -1.96 9.90 4.63
C ASN A 151 -2.80 8.72 4.12
N VAL A 152 -2.32 7.51 4.45
CA VAL A 152 -2.94 6.22 4.09
C VAL A 152 -3.12 5.37 5.35
N PRO A 153 -3.98 4.33 5.34
CA PRO A 153 -4.33 3.54 6.53
C PRO A 153 -3.17 2.73 7.14
N PHE A 154 -2.03 2.64 6.46
CA PHE A 154 -0.89 1.81 6.87
C PHE A 154 0.42 2.61 6.96
N GLU A 155 1.38 2.06 7.70
CA GLU A 155 2.70 2.64 7.91
C GLU A 155 3.51 2.68 6.62
N THR A 156 4.05 3.85 6.28
CA THR A 156 4.81 4.09 5.05
C THR A 156 6.30 4.33 5.31
N SER A 157 6.82 3.95 6.49
CA SER A 157 8.18 4.26 6.93
C SER A 157 9.28 3.58 6.12
N ASP A 158 9.05 2.36 5.63
CA ASP A 158 9.99 1.58 4.81
C ASP A 158 9.72 1.74 3.30
N MET A 159 8.94 2.74 2.87
CA MET A 159 8.75 3.01 1.44
C MET A 159 10.12 3.35 0.81
N PRO A 160 10.40 2.89 -0.42
CA PRO A 160 9.52 2.15 -1.32
C PRO A 160 9.62 0.62 -1.23
N ARG A 161 10.23 0.04 -0.18
CA ARG A 161 10.57 -1.39 -0.14
C ARG A 161 9.37 -2.33 -0.21
N TYR A 162 8.23 -1.92 0.34
CA TYR A 162 6.96 -2.66 0.28
C TYR A 162 6.43 -2.89 -1.14
N ALA A 163 6.93 -2.15 -2.14
CA ALA A 163 6.47 -2.26 -3.51
C ALA A 163 6.67 -3.66 -4.11
N ILE A 164 7.73 -4.35 -3.70
CA ILE A 164 7.99 -5.75 -4.10
C ILE A 164 6.82 -6.64 -3.67
N GLU A 165 6.39 -6.48 -2.43
CA GLU A 165 5.24 -7.23 -1.90
C GLU A 165 3.92 -6.77 -2.54
N ALA A 166 3.76 -5.48 -2.81
CA ALA A 166 2.58 -4.96 -3.50
C ALA A 166 2.42 -5.56 -4.91
N VAL A 167 3.52 -5.74 -5.66
CA VAL A 167 3.49 -6.47 -6.96
C VAL A 167 3.06 -7.91 -6.75
N ALA A 168 3.64 -8.61 -5.78
CA ALA A 168 3.29 -10.00 -5.47
C ALA A 168 1.80 -10.16 -5.13
N ILE A 169 1.26 -9.27 -4.29
CA ILE A 169 -0.18 -9.24 -3.95
C ILE A 169 -1.02 -8.94 -5.18
N ALA A 170 -0.67 -7.92 -5.98
CA ALA A 170 -1.42 -7.54 -7.16
C ALA A 170 -1.52 -8.69 -8.18
N ARG A 171 -0.44 -9.46 -8.36
CA ARG A 171 -0.46 -10.68 -9.18
C ARG A 171 -1.29 -11.78 -8.54
N LEU A 172 -1.12 -12.03 -7.24
CA LEU A 172 -1.85 -13.06 -6.49
C LEU A 172 -3.37 -12.85 -6.53
N THR A 173 -3.82 -11.60 -6.35
CA THR A 173 -5.25 -11.26 -6.27
C THR A 173 -5.83 -10.76 -7.58
N ASN A 174 -5.08 -10.85 -8.68
CA ASN A 174 -5.45 -10.31 -9.99
C ASN A 174 -5.98 -8.86 -9.91
N THR A 175 -5.21 -7.99 -9.26
CA THR A 175 -5.55 -6.58 -9.02
C THR A 175 -4.56 -5.66 -9.74
N PRO A 176 -4.63 -5.59 -11.08
CA PRO A 176 -3.62 -4.92 -11.89
C PRO A 176 -3.53 -3.40 -11.63
N SER A 177 -4.58 -2.78 -11.06
CA SER A 177 -4.59 -1.35 -10.72
C SER A 177 -3.44 -0.92 -9.79
N ILE A 178 -2.89 -1.84 -8.99
CA ILE A 178 -1.78 -1.58 -8.06
C ILE A 178 -0.44 -1.51 -8.81
N LEU A 179 -0.31 -2.23 -9.93
CA LEU A 179 0.96 -2.52 -10.58
C LEU A 179 1.74 -1.30 -11.08
N PRO A 180 1.14 -0.28 -11.74
CA PRO A 180 1.94 0.80 -12.33
C PRO A 180 2.72 1.61 -11.30
N LEU A 181 2.10 1.95 -10.17
CA LEU A 181 2.80 2.63 -9.08
C LEU A 181 3.72 1.69 -8.31
N ALA A 182 3.35 0.41 -8.14
CA ALA A 182 4.22 -0.55 -7.48
C ALA A 182 5.52 -0.78 -8.27
N PHE A 183 5.46 -0.89 -9.60
CA PHE A 183 6.66 -0.98 -10.43
C PHE A 183 7.46 0.32 -10.43
N TYR A 184 6.79 1.47 -10.47
CA TYR A 184 7.45 2.76 -10.29
C TYR A 184 8.24 2.82 -8.97
N ASP A 185 7.67 2.32 -7.88
CA ASP A 185 8.34 2.25 -6.58
C ASP A 185 9.45 1.20 -6.52
N CYS A 186 9.29 0.07 -7.23
CA CYS A 186 10.37 -0.90 -7.39
C CYS A 186 11.59 -0.29 -8.10
N CYS A 187 11.38 0.52 -9.15
CA CYS A 187 12.46 1.23 -9.84
C CYS A 187 13.24 2.16 -8.90
N ARG A 188 12.56 2.75 -7.90
CA ARG A 188 13.19 3.64 -6.92
C ARG A 188 14.13 2.92 -5.94
N LEU A 189 14.04 1.61 -5.84
CA LEU A 189 14.96 0.80 -5.01
C LEU A 189 16.32 0.61 -5.69
N GLY A 190 16.42 0.81 -7.01
CA GLY A 190 17.60 0.44 -7.79
C GLY A 190 17.97 -1.03 -7.54
N GLY A 191 19.27 -1.33 -7.40
CA GLY A 191 19.75 -2.69 -7.15
C GLY A 191 19.21 -3.35 -5.87
N LYS A 192 18.69 -2.57 -4.90
CA LYS A 192 18.09 -3.11 -3.68
C LYS A 192 16.79 -3.87 -3.93
N VAL A 193 16.18 -3.75 -5.11
CA VAL A 193 15.02 -4.55 -5.51
C VAL A 193 15.32 -6.06 -5.44
N LEU A 194 16.58 -6.46 -5.66
CA LEU A 194 17.04 -7.85 -5.62
C LEU A 194 17.11 -8.42 -4.19
N GLU A 195 17.14 -7.57 -3.16
CA GLU A 195 17.11 -8.02 -1.76
C GLU A 195 15.76 -8.66 -1.39
N GLY A 196 14.69 -8.27 -2.11
CA GLY A 196 13.34 -8.72 -1.83
C GLY A 196 12.68 -8.04 -0.63
N TRP A 197 11.47 -8.48 -0.34
CA TRP A 197 10.70 -8.15 0.85
C TRP A 197 10.79 -9.29 1.87
N ARG A 198 11.29 -9.01 3.08
CA ARG A 198 11.40 -10.02 4.14
C ARG A 198 10.11 -10.06 4.97
N HIS A 199 9.48 -11.22 5.04
CA HIS A 199 8.33 -11.47 5.91
C HIS A 199 8.76 -11.65 7.37
N GLU A 200 7.81 -11.51 8.31
CA GLU A 200 8.06 -11.68 9.75
C GLU A 200 8.58 -13.09 10.09
N ASP A 201 8.23 -14.10 9.29
CA ASP A 201 8.68 -15.49 9.46
C ASP A 201 10.07 -15.78 8.85
N GLY A 202 10.72 -14.75 8.30
CA GLY A 202 12.05 -14.82 7.69
C GLY A 202 12.06 -15.23 6.21
N SER A 203 10.93 -15.65 5.64
CA SER A 203 10.82 -15.87 4.19
C SER A 203 11.00 -14.56 3.42
N ILE A 204 11.36 -14.66 2.13
CA ILE A 204 11.63 -13.49 1.29
C ILE A 204 10.81 -13.57 0.01
N SER A 205 9.95 -12.58 -0.20
CA SER A 205 9.24 -12.33 -1.45
C SER A 205 10.15 -11.57 -2.42
N ARG A 206 10.19 -12.02 -3.68
CA ARG A 206 10.99 -11.43 -4.75
C ARG A 206 10.12 -11.26 -5.98
N LEU A 207 10.47 -10.25 -6.79
CA LEU A 207 9.87 -10.10 -8.11
C LEU A 207 10.24 -11.30 -8.99
N ALA A 208 9.29 -11.74 -9.81
CA ALA A 208 9.56 -12.69 -10.88
C ALA A 208 10.51 -12.06 -11.92
N ASP A 209 11.23 -12.90 -12.68
CA ASP A 209 12.22 -12.43 -13.65
C ASP A 209 11.61 -11.47 -14.69
N GLU A 210 10.40 -11.76 -15.18
CA GLU A 210 9.67 -10.88 -16.10
C GLU A 210 9.33 -9.51 -15.47
N ASP A 211 9.03 -9.50 -14.17
CA ASP A 211 8.72 -8.27 -13.43
C ASP A 211 9.98 -7.48 -13.10
N LEU A 212 11.13 -8.15 -12.92
CA LEU A 212 12.44 -7.51 -12.85
C LEU A 212 12.84 -6.87 -14.18
N GLU A 213 12.63 -7.57 -15.30
CA GLU A 213 12.85 -7.02 -16.65
C GLU A 213 12.01 -5.76 -16.86
N ARG A 214 10.71 -5.80 -16.54
CA ARG A 214 9.82 -4.62 -16.55
C ARG A 214 10.37 -3.46 -15.71
N CYS A 215 10.92 -3.73 -14.53
CA CYS A 215 11.53 -2.69 -13.69
C CYS A 215 12.80 -2.09 -14.33
N LEU A 216 13.64 -2.91 -14.96
CA LEU A 216 14.87 -2.45 -15.61
C LEU A 216 14.55 -1.56 -16.82
N ASP A 217 13.64 -2.00 -17.69
CA ASP A 217 13.21 -1.20 -18.85
C ASP A 217 12.45 0.05 -18.42
N GLY A 218 11.55 -0.09 -17.45
CA GLY A 218 10.81 1.03 -16.87
C GLY A 218 11.74 2.07 -16.25
N THR A 219 12.84 1.66 -15.59
CA THR A 219 13.85 2.58 -15.05
C THR A 219 14.48 3.44 -16.15
N ARG A 220 14.79 2.85 -17.31
CA ARG A 220 15.33 3.57 -18.47
C ARG A 220 14.33 4.60 -19.00
N GLU A 221 13.08 4.19 -19.19
CA GLU A 221 12.01 5.09 -19.67
C GLU A 221 11.70 6.21 -18.66
N LEU A 222 11.65 5.90 -17.37
CA LEU A 222 11.48 6.89 -16.30
C LEU A 222 12.62 7.92 -16.30
N ALA A 223 13.87 7.49 -16.54
CA ALA A 223 15.01 8.40 -16.64
C ALA A 223 14.88 9.36 -17.83
N CYS A 224 14.41 8.88 -18.99
CA CYS A 224 14.10 9.72 -20.14
C CYS A 224 12.99 10.74 -19.80
N HIS A 225 11.92 10.30 -19.14
CA HIS A 225 10.86 11.18 -18.69
C HIS A 225 11.34 12.21 -17.66
N ALA A 226 12.19 11.81 -16.70
CA ALA A 226 12.80 12.70 -15.72
C ALA A 226 13.67 13.77 -16.40
N ALA A 227 14.54 13.39 -17.34
CA ALA A 227 15.38 14.34 -18.07
C ALA A 227 14.57 15.37 -18.87
N LYS A 228 13.50 14.91 -19.53
CA LYS A 228 12.58 15.80 -20.25
C LYS A 228 11.83 16.73 -19.30
N ALA A 229 11.27 16.18 -18.22
CA ALA A 229 10.55 16.95 -17.21
C ALA A 229 11.44 18.04 -16.60
N THR A 230 12.64 17.68 -16.14
CA THR A 230 13.63 18.63 -15.61
C THR A 230 13.95 19.70 -16.65
N THR A 231 14.25 19.33 -17.90
CA THR A 231 14.57 20.32 -18.95
C THR A 231 13.43 21.32 -19.16
N LEU A 232 12.19 20.86 -19.23
CA LEU A 232 11.01 21.70 -19.43
C LEU A 232 10.69 22.55 -18.20
N SER A 233 10.76 21.98 -16.99
CA SER A 233 10.50 22.72 -15.75
C SER A 233 11.47 23.86 -15.50
N PHE A 234 12.73 23.72 -15.95
CA PHE A 234 13.77 24.72 -15.78
C PHE A 234 14.02 25.60 -17.02
N SER A 235 13.20 25.47 -18.05
CA SER A 235 13.32 26.30 -19.25
C SER A 235 13.28 27.80 -18.88
N PRO A 236 14.17 28.64 -19.46
CA PRO A 236 14.17 30.07 -19.21
C PRO A 236 12.88 30.70 -19.73
N GLU A 237 12.29 31.60 -18.93
CA GLU A 237 11.09 32.35 -19.27
C GLU A 237 11.31 33.86 -19.03
N PRO A 238 10.44 34.73 -19.59
CA PRO A 238 10.55 36.17 -19.40
C PRO A 238 10.60 36.52 -17.92
N VAL A 239 11.45 37.50 -17.62
CA VAL A 239 11.86 37.90 -16.28
C VAL A 239 10.65 38.28 -15.40
N CYS A 240 10.65 37.80 -14.16
CA CYS A 240 9.80 38.34 -13.10
C CYS A 240 10.14 39.83 -12.88
N GLN A 241 9.37 40.78 -13.41
CA GLN A 241 9.64 42.23 -13.31
C GLN A 241 11.05 42.65 -13.79
N SER A 242 11.28 43.93 -14.05
CA SER A 242 12.65 44.43 -14.22
C SER A 242 13.41 44.20 -12.90
N TYR A 243 14.65 43.70 -12.95
CA TYR A 243 15.57 43.47 -11.80
C TYR A 243 15.53 42.12 -11.05
N CYS A 244 14.78 41.10 -11.48
CA CYS A 244 14.84 39.78 -10.81
C CYS A 244 16.02 38.90 -11.24
N ASN A 245 16.89 38.53 -10.28
CA ASN A 245 18.02 37.62 -10.48
C ASN A 245 17.68 36.13 -10.22
N SER A 246 16.40 35.80 -10.02
CA SER A 246 15.95 34.43 -9.73
C SER A 246 16.29 33.43 -10.83
N GLN A 247 16.32 33.85 -12.10
CA GLN A 247 16.64 32.95 -13.22
C GLN A 247 18.06 32.39 -13.13
N THR A 248 19.03 33.20 -12.70
CA THR A 248 20.41 32.71 -12.45
C THR A 248 20.44 31.73 -11.29
N ARG A 249 19.70 32.01 -10.20
CA ARG A 249 19.59 31.13 -9.03
C ARG A 249 18.91 29.79 -9.38
N ILE A 250 17.88 29.81 -10.22
CA ILE A 250 17.20 28.63 -10.75
C ILE A 250 18.13 27.78 -11.63
N ARG A 251 19.02 28.40 -12.42
CA ARG A 251 20.04 27.64 -13.17
C ARG A 251 21.06 26.97 -12.27
N LEU A 252 21.51 27.63 -11.19
CA LEU A 252 22.39 26.99 -10.21
C LEU A 252 21.69 25.83 -9.51
N LEU A 253 20.41 25.99 -9.21
CA LEU A 253 19.57 24.93 -8.65
C LEU A 253 19.45 23.73 -9.59
N LEU A 254 19.32 23.96 -10.90
CA LEU A 254 19.34 22.88 -11.89
C LEU A 254 20.67 22.11 -11.84
N LEU A 255 21.81 22.80 -11.84
CA LEU A 255 23.12 22.15 -11.80
C LEU A 255 23.29 21.31 -10.52
N GLU A 256 22.81 21.82 -9.39
CA GLU A 256 22.81 21.10 -8.11
C GLU A 256 21.90 19.87 -8.17
N LEU A 257 20.70 19.99 -8.73
CA LEU A 257 19.79 18.86 -8.94
C LEU A 257 20.43 17.79 -9.83
N LEU A 258 21.02 18.19 -10.96
CA LEU A 258 21.67 17.28 -11.92
C LEU A 258 22.87 16.56 -11.31
N SER A 259 23.51 17.13 -10.28
CA SER A 259 24.59 16.47 -9.54
C SER A 259 24.12 15.34 -8.64
N LEU A 260 22.82 15.26 -8.33
CA LEU A 260 22.22 14.17 -7.58
C LEU A 260 21.83 13.06 -8.56
N SER A 261 21.94 11.78 -8.20
CA SER A 261 21.47 10.67 -9.06
C SER A 261 20.00 10.30 -8.82
N ARG A 262 19.41 10.79 -7.72
CA ARG A 262 18.09 10.38 -7.22
C ARG A 262 16.91 10.85 -8.08
N TRP A 263 17.07 11.94 -8.84
CA TRP A 263 15.96 12.50 -9.64
C TRP A 263 15.63 11.65 -10.87
N LEU A 264 16.59 10.86 -11.38
CA LEU A 264 16.44 10.09 -12.62
C LEU A 264 15.40 8.96 -12.52
N HIS A 265 15.36 8.24 -11.39
CA HIS A 265 14.51 7.06 -11.23
C HIS A 265 13.22 7.35 -10.44
N ALA A 266 12.95 8.62 -10.11
CA ALA A 266 11.81 8.99 -9.29
C ALA A 266 11.05 10.22 -9.80
N PRO A 267 10.74 10.36 -11.11
CA PRO A 267 10.18 11.60 -11.66
C PRO A 267 8.85 12.07 -11.05
N LEU A 268 8.03 11.17 -10.48
CA LEU A 268 6.78 11.56 -9.80
C LEU A 268 7.03 12.11 -8.40
N HIS A 269 8.07 11.62 -7.72
CA HIS A 269 8.50 12.10 -6.40
C HIS A 269 9.59 13.16 -6.50
N ALA A 270 10.12 13.36 -7.69
CA ALA A 270 11.10 14.37 -7.96
C ALA A 270 10.46 15.68 -7.51
N CYS A 271 11.15 16.34 -6.58
CA CYS A 271 11.20 17.79 -6.57
C CYS A 271 10.10 18.55 -5.81
N THR A 272 9.46 17.95 -4.79
CA THR A 272 8.66 18.74 -3.82
C THR A 272 9.53 19.33 -2.73
N ASP A 273 10.19 18.48 -1.95
CA ASP A 273 10.80 18.93 -0.69
C ASP A 273 12.17 19.56 -0.93
N LEU A 274 12.98 18.89 -1.76
CA LEU A 274 14.31 19.37 -2.15
C LEU A 274 14.25 20.74 -2.85
N PHE A 275 13.19 21.03 -3.61
CA PHE A 275 13.07 22.32 -4.28
C PHE A 275 12.61 23.44 -3.36
N ALA A 276 11.64 23.18 -2.48
CA ALA A 276 11.23 24.18 -1.50
C ALA A 276 12.43 24.56 -0.61
N GLU A 277 13.18 23.58 -0.12
CA GLU A 277 14.39 23.79 0.68
C GLU A 277 15.48 24.53 -0.10
N LEU A 278 15.83 24.08 -1.29
CA LEU A 278 16.91 24.69 -2.07
C LEU A 278 16.51 26.06 -2.67
N ALA A 279 15.25 26.27 -3.06
CA ALA A 279 14.79 27.57 -3.55
C ALA A 279 14.80 28.62 -2.44
N HIS A 280 14.42 28.24 -1.22
CA HIS A 280 14.57 29.09 -0.03
C HIS A 280 16.04 29.37 0.28
N ALA A 281 16.89 28.34 0.29
CA ALA A 281 18.33 28.49 0.54
C ALA A 281 19.01 29.41 -0.49
N ARG A 282 18.55 29.38 -1.74
CA ARG A 282 19.06 30.21 -2.84
C ARG A 282 18.35 31.56 -2.96
N SER A 283 17.44 31.91 -2.05
CA SER A 283 16.61 33.15 -2.07
C SER A 283 16.04 33.48 -3.46
N VAL A 284 15.42 32.49 -4.10
CA VAL A 284 14.59 32.68 -5.28
C VAL A 284 13.36 33.49 -4.87
N CYS A 285 12.95 34.48 -5.67
CA CYS A 285 11.74 35.26 -5.33
C CYS A 285 10.49 34.38 -5.36
N ALA A 286 9.50 34.72 -4.52
CA ALA A 286 8.28 33.92 -4.34
C ALA A 286 7.53 33.65 -5.66
N HIS A 287 7.49 34.62 -6.58
CA HIS A 287 6.84 34.44 -7.89
C HIS A 287 7.55 33.39 -8.76
N CYS A 288 8.88 33.47 -8.87
CA CYS A 288 9.66 32.49 -9.62
C CYS A 288 9.64 31.10 -8.96
N GLN A 289 9.66 31.03 -7.63
CA GLN A 289 9.50 29.78 -6.89
C GLN A 289 8.16 29.11 -7.23
N LYS A 290 7.04 29.85 -7.07
CA LYS A 290 5.69 29.33 -7.37
C LYS A 290 5.54 28.91 -8.84
N THR A 291 6.14 29.67 -9.76
CA THR A 291 6.13 29.34 -11.20
C THR A 291 6.87 28.03 -11.47
N LEU A 292 8.05 27.84 -10.85
CA LEU A 292 8.83 26.62 -10.97
C LEU A 292 8.12 25.42 -10.35
N GLU A 293 7.56 25.56 -9.15
CA GLU A 293 6.75 24.53 -8.48
C GLU A 293 5.56 24.11 -9.35
N GLY A 294 4.84 25.07 -9.94
CA GLY A 294 3.75 24.81 -10.87
C GLY A 294 4.19 24.01 -12.10
N ARG A 295 5.32 24.37 -12.70
CA ARG A 295 5.88 23.63 -13.85
C ARG A 295 6.33 22.22 -13.48
N VAL A 296 6.96 22.02 -12.32
CA VAL A 296 7.34 20.69 -11.82
C VAL A 296 6.09 19.83 -11.62
N LYS A 297 5.06 20.37 -10.96
CA LYS A 297 3.77 19.68 -10.75
C LYS A 297 3.11 19.31 -12.07
N GLU A 298 3.12 20.20 -13.04
CA GLU A 298 2.59 19.93 -14.38
C GLU A 298 3.34 18.77 -15.06
N GLN A 299 4.67 18.73 -14.97
CA GLN A 299 5.43 17.62 -15.55
C GLN A 299 5.09 16.27 -14.91
N ARG A 300 4.83 16.21 -13.59
CA ARG A 300 4.37 14.98 -12.94
C ARG A 300 3.02 14.52 -13.46
N ARG A 301 2.07 15.45 -13.62
CA ARG A 301 0.75 15.17 -14.23
C ARG A 301 0.88 14.63 -15.65
N MET A 302 1.85 15.12 -16.42
CA MET A 302 2.12 14.64 -17.78
C MET A 302 2.81 13.27 -17.85
N ILE A 303 3.49 12.83 -16.78
CA ILE A 303 4.11 11.50 -16.69
C ILE A 303 3.10 10.47 -16.19
N TRP A 304 2.20 10.85 -15.27
CA TRP A 304 1.20 9.97 -14.68
C TRP A 304 0.47 9.04 -15.66
N PRO A 305 -0.17 9.54 -16.74
CA PRO A 305 -0.92 8.68 -17.65
C PRO A 305 -0.04 7.69 -18.44
N ARG A 306 1.30 7.88 -18.44
CA ARG A 306 2.25 7.01 -19.13
C ARG A 306 2.72 5.84 -18.27
N LEU A 307 2.40 5.80 -16.97
CA LEU A 307 2.88 4.73 -16.09
C LEU A 307 2.51 3.32 -16.62
N PRO A 308 1.28 3.02 -17.07
CA PRO A 308 0.98 1.71 -17.63
C PRO A 308 1.85 1.38 -18.84
N SER A 309 2.09 2.33 -19.75
CA SER A 309 2.90 2.07 -20.94
C SER A 309 4.39 1.92 -20.66
N ILE A 310 4.90 2.64 -19.66
CA ILE A 310 6.28 2.51 -19.18
C ILE A 310 6.57 1.09 -18.69
N PHE A 311 5.56 0.40 -18.15
CA PHE A 311 5.69 -0.94 -17.59
C PHE A 311 5.02 -2.04 -18.42
N HIS A 312 4.58 -1.72 -19.64
CA HIS A 312 3.91 -2.66 -20.55
C HIS A 312 2.64 -3.31 -19.95
N LEU A 313 1.78 -2.48 -19.36
CA LEU A 313 0.54 -2.88 -18.66
C LEU A 313 -0.74 -2.34 -19.32
N GLU A 314 -0.67 -1.82 -20.55
CA GLU A 314 -1.82 -1.15 -21.18
C GLU A 314 -3.00 -2.09 -21.43
N ALA A 315 -2.73 -3.38 -21.66
CA ALA A 315 -3.76 -4.40 -21.84
C ALA A 315 -4.51 -4.70 -20.52
N ASP A 316 -3.86 -4.48 -19.38
CA ASP A 316 -4.35 -4.90 -18.07
C ASP A 316 -5.14 -3.79 -17.35
N ILE A 317 -5.02 -2.53 -17.78
CA ILE A 317 -5.51 -1.36 -17.03
C ILE A 317 -6.13 -0.31 -17.96
N SER A 318 -7.45 -0.39 -18.17
CA SER A 318 -8.20 0.53 -19.03
C SER A 318 -8.65 1.82 -18.33
N ASN A 319 -8.65 1.86 -17.00
CA ASN A 319 -9.14 2.99 -16.19
C ASN A 319 -8.01 3.77 -15.51
N TRP A 320 -6.77 3.65 -15.98
CA TRP A 320 -5.65 4.39 -15.39
C TRP A 320 -5.83 5.89 -15.59
N GLY A 321 -5.75 6.67 -14.49
CA GLY A 321 -5.91 8.12 -14.53
C GLY A 321 -7.36 8.60 -14.68
N SER A 322 -8.35 7.71 -14.79
CA SER A 322 -9.76 8.11 -14.70
C SER A 322 -10.15 8.27 -13.24
N GLY A 323 -10.45 9.50 -12.84
CA GLY A 323 -10.92 9.90 -11.51
C GLY A 323 -11.88 11.07 -11.62
#